data_AF-L8GDS9-F1
#
_entry.id   AF-L8GDS9-F1
#
_cell.length_a   1.000
_cell.length_b   1.000
_cell.length_c   1.000
_cell.angle_alpha   90.00
_cell.angle_beta   90.00
_cell.angle_gamma   90.00
#
_symmetry.space_group_name_H-M   'P 1'
#
loop_
_entity.id
_entity.type
_entity.pdbx_description
1 polymer ?
#
loop_
_entity_poly.entity_id
_entity_poly.type
_entity_poly.pdbx_seq_one_letter_code
_entity_poly.pdbx_strand_id
1 'polypeptide(L)'
;MDDDLARARANGCPWDPYTCSNTALGGHLELLQWARANGCPWQGWTTANAAFEGHLEVLQWARANGCPWDHLVLVSAAEQGHRHVIDWAISNVCPAEWCTGTLSVLELDVNNKLT
;
A
#
# COMPACT_ATOMS: atom_id res chain seq x y z
N MET A 1 18.44 -9.29 14.30
CA MET A 1 17.66 -8.40 13.42
C MET A 1 17.29 -7.09 14.14
N ASP A 2 17.18 -7.10 15.48
CA ASP A 2 16.89 -5.91 16.29
C ASP A 2 18.01 -4.84 16.32
N ASP A 3 19.28 -5.26 16.23
CA ASP A 3 20.44 -4.34 16.35
C ASP A 3 20.62 -3.39 15.15
N ASP A 4 20.32 -3.83 13.93
CA ASP A 4 20.47 -3.00 12.72
C ASP A 4 19.38 -1.92 12.64
N LEU A 5 18.17 -2.24 13.09
CA LEU A 5 17.05 -1.30 13.17
C LEU A 5 17.28 -0.25 14.27
N ALA A 6 17.75 -0.68 15.45
CA ALA A 6 18.11 0.22 16.54
C ALA A 6 19.22 1.23 16.14
N ARG A 7 20.19 0.80 15.32
CA ARG A 7 21.23 1.70 14.75
C ARG A 7 20.66 2.78 13.83
N ALA A 8 19.61 2.48 13.06
CA ALA A 8 18.97 3.48 12.19
C ALA A 8 18.33 4.63 13.00
N ARG A 9 17.82 4.35 14.21
CA ARG A 9 17.30 5.36 15.17
C ARG A 9 18.43 6.12 15.86
N ALA A 10 19.53 5.45 16.22
CA ALA A 10 20.65 6.04 16.96
C ALA A 10 21.46 7.07 16.15
N ASN A 11 21.40 7.02 14.81
CA ASN A 11 22.12 7.96 13.93
C ASN A 11 21.44 9.33 13.76
N GLY A 12 20.34 9.61 14.45
CA GLY A 12 19.75 10.95 14.48
C GLY A 12 19.11 11.41 13.15
N CYS A 13 18.85 10.50 12.21
CA CYS A 13 18.09 10.84 11.01
C CYS A 13 16.62 11.06 11.40
N PRO A 14 16.07 12.28 11.26
CA PRO A 14 14.65 12.50 11.47
C PRO A 14 13.88 11.63 10.49
N TRP A 15 12.87 10.93 10.99
CA TRP A 15 12.03 10.06 10.16
C TRP A 15 11.14 10.92 9.30
N ASP A 16 11.45 10.92 8.03
CA ASP A 16 10.65 11.57 7.02
C ASP A 16 9.51 10.61 6.62
N PRO A 17 8.29 11.10 6.35
CA PRO A 17 7.27 10.35 5.61
C PRO A 17 7.78 9.50 4.44
N TYR A 18 8.86 9.90 3.75
CA TYR A 18 9.49 9.07 2.71
C TYR A 18 10.06 7.73 3.23
N THR A 19 10.46 7.63 4.50
CA THR A 19 10.97 6.38 5.09
C THR A 19 9.90 5.30 5.03
N CYS A 20 8.71 5.58 5.56
CA CYS A 20 7.60 4.63 5.52
C CYS A 20 7.18 4.31 4.07
N SER A 21 7.14 5.31 3.19
CA SER A 21 6.81 5.11 1.76
C SER A 21 7.82 4.27 0.99
N ASN A 22 9.12 4.40 1.27
CA ASN A 22 10.17 3.57 0.65
C ASN A 22 10.15 2.15 1.18
N THR A 23 9.88 1.96 2.49
CA THR A 23 9.74 0.62 3.06
C THR A 23 8.52 -0.12 2.52
N ALA A 24 7.44 0.64 2.25
CA ALA A 24 6.23 0.09 1.66
C ALA A 24 6.44 -0.25 0.17
N LEU A 25 7.18 0.60 -0.56
CA LEU A 25 7.61 0.33 -1.93
C LEU A 25 8.51 -0.91 -2.02
N GLY A 26 9.42 -1.12 -1.07
CA GLY A 26 10.29 -2.31 -1.06
C GLY A 26 9.68 -3.59 -0.50
N GLY A 27 8.41 -3.55 -0.05
CA GLY A 27 7.72 -4.72 0.49
C GLY A 27 8.20 -5.15 1.88
N HIS A 28 8.93 -4.29 2.59
CA HIS A 28 9.56 -4.62 3.87
C HIS A 28 8.59 -4.44 5.05
N LEU A 29 7.65 -5.37 5.20
CA LEU A 29 6.60 -5.33 6.23
C LEU A 29 7.16 -5.17 7.67
N GLU A 30 8.14 -5.98 8.05
CA GLU A 30 8.74 -5.94 9.41
C GLU A 30 9.40 -4.58 9.69
N LEU A 31 10.08 -4.01 8.68
CA LEU A 31 10.72 -2.71 8.79
C LEU A 31 9.67 -1.59 8.90
N LEU A 32 8.57 -1.70 8.14
CA LEU A 32 7.45 -0.76 8.22
C LEU A 32 6.73 -0.84 9.59
N GLN A 33 6.54 -2.04 10.13
CA GLN A 33 6.00 -2.27 11.48
C GLN A 33 6.87 -1.61 12.53
N TRP A 34 8.17 -1.88 12.47
CA TRP A 34 9.13 -1.28 13.38
C TRP A 34 9.16 0.25 13.24
N ALA A 35 9.17 0.79 12.01
CA ALA A 35 9.09 2.22 11.76
C ALA A 35 7.78 2.81 12.32
N ARG A 36 6.65 2.14 12.18
CA ARG A 36 5.40 2.66 12.73
C ARG A 36 5.39 2.66 14.25
N ALA A 37 5.85 1.60 14.89
CA ALA A 37 5.91 1.46 16.35
C ALA A 37 6.79 2.53 17.02
N ASN A 38 7.77 3.05 16.30
CA ASN A 38 8.72 4.04 16.77
C ASN A 38 8.33 5.48 16.37
N GLY A 39 7.14 5.68 15.76
CA GLY A 39 6.58 7.01 15.49
C GLY A 39 6.77 7.56 14.08
N CYS A 40 7.15 6.73 13.10
CA CYS A 40 7.24 7.16 11.70
C CYS A 40 5.86 7.64 11.21
N PRO A 41 5.77 8.87 10.68
CA PRO A 41 4.58 9.30 9.97
C PRO A 41 4.49 8.58 8.62
N TRP A 42 3.28 8.24 8.22
CA TRP A 42 2.95 7.81 6.85
C TRP A 42 1.95 8.79 6.23
N GLN A 43 1.77 8.74 4.91
CA GLN A 43 0.63 9.41 4.26
C GLN A 43 -0.02 8.48 3.21
N GLY A 44 -1.01 8.95 2.45
CA GLY A 44 -1.76 8.12 1.47
C GLY A 44 -0.91 7.44 0.40
N TRP A 45 0.16 8.10 -0.06
CA TRP A 45 1.17 7.50 -0.94
C TRP A 45 1.89 6.26 -0.38
N THR A 46 1.92 6.03 0.93
CA THR A 46 2.56 4.84 1.51
C THR A 46 1.81 3.58 1.08
N THR A 47 0.47 3.59 1.07
CA THR A 47 -0.34 2.51 0.52
C THR A 47 -0.31 2.46 -1.01
N ALA A 48 -0.24 3.62 -1.68
CA ALA A 48 -0.15 3.65 -3.15
C ALA A 48 1.15 3.00 -3.64
N ASN A 49 2.29 3.26 -2.98
CA ASN A 49 3.57 2.63 -3.31
C ASN A 49 3.57 1.11 -3.10
N ALA A 50 2.98 0.63 -1.99
CA ALA A 50 2.82 -0.80 -1.78
C ALA A 50 1.90 -1.45 -2.83
N ALA A 51 0.87 -0.73 -3.30
CA ALA A 51 0.03 -1.18 -4.41
C ALA A 51 0.75 -1.20 -5.75
N PHE A 52 1.56 -0.17 -6.02
CA PHE A 52 2.35 -0.03 -7.24
C PHE A 52 3.32 -1.20 -7.43
N GLU A 53 3.89 -1.73 -6.34
CA GLU A 53 4.80 -2.89 -6.38
C GLU A 53 4.10 -4.22 -6.05
N GLY A 54 2.78 -4.20 -5.85
CA GLY A 54 1.99 -5.40 -5.63
C GLY A 54 2.19 -6.05 -4.25
N HIS A 55 2.72 -5.31 -3.27
CA HIS A 55 2.98 -5.78 -1.92
C HIS A 55 1.71 -5.83 -1.06
N LEU A 56 0.86 -6.82 -1.35
CA LEU A 56 -0.44 -6.99 -0.73
C LEU A 56 -0.39 -7.13 0.80
N GLU A 57 0.60 -7.85 1.35
CA GLU A 57 0.74 -8.02 2.81
C GLU A 57 1.04 -6.69 3.51
N VAL A 58 1.86 -5.84 2.89
CA VAL A 58 2.16 -4.49 3.38
C VAL A 58 0.91 -3.62 3.37
N LEU A 59 0.14 -3.67 2.29
CA LEU A 59 -1.14 -2.96 2.15
C LEU A 59 -2.17 -3.37 3.20
N GLN A 60 -2.35 -4.68 3.39
CA GLN A 60 -3.25 -5.25 4.38
C GLN A 60 -2.92 -4.74 5.78
N TRP A 61 -1.63 -4.84 6.15
CA TRP A 61 -1.18 -4.39 7.46
C TRP A 61 -1.30 -2.88 7.61
N ALA A 62 -0.88 -2.09 6.62
CA ALA A 62 -0.97 -0.63 6.68
C ALA A 62 -2.43 -0.16 6.84
N ARG A 63 -3.36 -0.76 6.09
CA ARG A 63 -4.80 -0.48 6.20
C ARG A 63 -5.35 -0.82 7.58
N ALA A 64 -5.03 -2.00 8.10
CA ALA A 64 -5.47 -2.44 9.43
C ALA A 64 -4.96 -1.53 10.57
N ASN A 65 -3.83 -0.85 10.37
CA ASN A 65 -3.22 0.05 11.35
C ASN A 65 -3.57 1.53 11.12
N GLY A 66 -4.54 1.84 10.24
CA GLY A 66 -5.05 3.20 10.05
C GLY A 66 -4.22 4.06 9.11
N CYS A 67 -3.44 3.46 8.20
CA CYS A 67 -2.84 4.21 7.09
C CYS A 67 -3.95 4.80 6.21
N PRO A 68 -3.85 6.08 5.80
CA PRO A 68 -4.79 6.67 4.86
C PRO A 68 -4.90 5.84 3.59
N TRP A 69 -6.11 5.72 3.08
CA TRP A 69 -6.42 4.97 1.86
C TRP A 69 -7.19 5.88 0.91
N ASP A 70 -6.79 5.91 -0.35
CA ASP A 70 -7.44 6.68 -1.41
C ASP A 70 -7.56 5.85 -2.70
N HIS A 71 -8.15 6.45 -3.72
CA HIS A 71 -8.32 5.82 -5.03
C HIS A 71 -6.99 5.60 -5.76
N LEU A 72 -5.89 6.27 -5.36
CA LEU A 72 -4.58 6.09 -5.99
C LEU A 72 -4.06 4.68 -5.77
N VAL A 73 -4.44 4.01 -4.68
CA VAL A 73 -4.08 2.60 -4.45
C VAL A 73 -4.58 1.69 -5.58
N LEU A 74 -5.83 1.90 -6.04
CA LEU A 74 -6.38 1.13 -7.16
C LEU A 74 -5.75 1.52 -8.50
N VAL A 75 -5.52 2.83 -8.72
CA VAL A 75 -4.87 3.33 -9.94
C VAL A 75 -3.47 2.74 -10.07
N SER A 76 -2.64 2.85 -9.03
CA SER A 76 -1.27 2.32 -9.03
C SER A 76 -1.21 0.80 -9.21
N ALA A 77 -2.12 0.06 -8.58
CA ALA A 77 -2.20 -1.39 -8.79
C ALA A 77 -2.63 -1.75 -10.22
N ALA A 78 -3.52 -0.96 -10.84
CA ALA A 78 -3.99 -1.17 -12.20
C ALA A 78 -2.91 -0.84 -13.24
N GLU A 79 -2.19 0.27 -13.07
CA GLU A 79 -1.06 0.66 -13.93
C GLU A 79 0.00 -0.45 -14.04
N GLN A 80 0.23 -1.15 -12.93
CA GLN A 80 1.26 -2.19 -12.82
C GLN A 80 0.70 -3.61 -13.02
N GLY A 81 -0.61 -3.74 -13.26
CA GLY A 81 -1.27 -5.03 -13.50
C GLY A 81 -1.37 -5.94 -12.27
N HIS A 82 -1.27 -5.40 -11.06
CA HIS A 82 -1.35 -6.13 -9.79
C HIS A 82 -2.79 -6.48 -9.42
N ARG A 83 -3.39 -7.39 -10.19
CA ARG A 83 -4.78 -7.84 -10.04
C ARG A 83 -5.11 -8.35 -8.64
N HIS A 84 -4.18 -9.05 -7.98
CA HIS A 84 -4.39 -9.56 -6.61
C HIS A 84 -4.58 -8.44 -5.58
N VAL A 85 -3.95 -7.28 -5.77
CA VAL A 85 -4.17 -6.10 -4.93
C VAL A 85 -5.55 -5.49 -5.21
N ILE A 86 -5.94 -5.40 -6.47
CA ILE A 86 -7.26 -4.87 -6.89
C ILE A 86 -8.39 -5.75 -6.35
N ASP A 87 -8.30 -7.06 -6.54
CA ASP A 87 -9.30 -8.02 -6.08
C ASP A 87 -9.46 -7.97 -4.56
N TRP A 88 -8.34 -7.89 -3.83
CA TRP A 88 -8.36 -7.73 -2.38
C TRP A 88 -8.98 -6.40 -1.95
N ALA A 89 -8.60 -5.30 -2.59
CA ALA A 89 -9.09 -3.96 -2.28
C ALA A 89 -10.61 -3.84 -2.50
N ILE A 90 -11.12 -4.37 -3.61
CA ILE A 90 -12.56 -4.39 -3.90
C ILE A 90 -13.31 -5.24 -2.85
N SER A 91 -12.73 -6.37 -2.44
CA SER A 91 -13.39 -7.30 -1.52
C SER A 91 -13.37 -6.83 -0.06
N ASN A 92 -12.37 -6.04 0.36
CA ASN A 92 -12.13 -5.72 1.77
C ASN A 92 -12.20 -4.22 2.11
N VAL A 93 -12.13 -3.34 1.11
CA VAL A 93 -12.04 -1.89 1.33
C VAL A 93 -13.25 -1.13 0.80
N CYS A 94 -13.94 -1.62 -0.23
CA CYS A 94 -15.17 -1.00 -0.71
C CYS A 94 -16.29 -1.15 0.35
N PRO A 95 -16.86 -0.05 0.88
CA PRO A 95 -18.14 -0.15 1.57
C PRO A 95 -19.19 -0.62 0.56
N ALA A 96 -20.18 -1.41 1.01
CA ALA A 96 -21.25 -1.96 0.15
C ALA A 96 -21.98 -0.89 -0.69
N GLU A 97 -21.85 0.38 -0.31
CA GLU A 97 -22.42 1.58 -0.93
C GLU A 97 -21.75 1.98 -2.24
N TRP A 98 -20.51 1.52 -2.50
CA TRP A 98 -19.78 1.79 -3.76
C TRP A 98 -19.99 0.67 -4.80
N CYS A 99 -20.60 -0.46 -4.40
CA CYS A 99 -20.80 -1.62 -5.26
C CYS A 99 -21.98 -1.48 -6.26
N THR A 100 -22.80 -0.44 -6.18
CA THR A 100 -23.99 -0.31 -7.06
C THR A 100 -23.72 0.36 -8.41
N GLY A 101 -22.50 0.81 -8.73
CA GLY A 101 -22.26 1.62 -9.94
C GLY A 101 -20.97 1.41 -10.73
N THR A 102 -19.97 0.68 -10.22
CA THR A 102 -18.61 0.72 -10.83
C THR A 102 -18.07 -0.64 -11.27
N LEU A 103 -18.83 -1.74 -11.09
CA LEU A 103 -18.43 -3.04 -11.65
C LEU A 103 -18.34 -3.03 -13.19
N SER A 104 -18.85 -2.02 -13.89
CA SER A 104 -18.70 -1.90 -15.35
C SER A 104 -17.35 -1.37 -15.83
N VAL A 105 -16.54 -0.71 -14.99
CA VAL A 105 -15.34 0.02 -15.46
C VAL A 105 -14.09 -0.86 -15.44
N LEU A 106 -13.99 -1.79 -14.49
CA LEU A 106 -12.84 -2.69 -14.38
C LEU A 106 -12.95 -3.94 -15.27
N GLU A 107 -14.15 -4.37 -15.70
CA GLU A 107 -14.28 -5.46 -16.69
C GLU A 107 -13.87 -5.08 -18.11
N LEU A 108 -13.75 -3.78 -18.43
CA LEU A 108 -13.40 -3.30 -19.76
C LEU A 108 -11.90 -3.29 -20.05
N ASP A 109 -11.03 -2.99 -19.07
CA ASP A 109 -9.58 -2.89 -19.33
C ASP A 109 -8.81 -4.20 -19.15
N VAL A 110 -9.25 -5.15 -18.31
CA VAL A 110 -8.53 -6.45 -18.19
C VAL A 110 -8.82 -7.39 -19.37
N ASN A 111 -9.93 -7.18 -20.07
CA ASN A 111 -10.31 -7.98 -21.24
C ASN A 111 -9.85 -7.37 -22.58
N ASN A 112 -9.28 -6.16 -22.58
CA ASN A 112 -8.69 -5.58 -23.78
C ASN A 112 -7.26 -6.08 -23.99
N LYS A 113 -7.11 -7.40 -24.06
CA LYS A 113 -5.99 -8.01 -24.77
C LYS A 113 -6.15 -7.62 -26.24
N LEU A 114 -5.29 -6.68 -26.64
CA LEU A 114 -4.84 -6.41 -28.00
C LEU A 114 -5.20 -7.54 -28.98
N THR A 115 -6.09 -7.22 -29.94
CA THR A 115 -6.24 -7.93 -31.22
C THR A 115 -4.93 -7.99 -31.98
#